data_AF-A0A6J6YAW5-F1
#
_entry.id   AF-A0A6J6YAW5-F1
#
_cell.length_a   1.000
_cell.length_b   1.000
_cell.length_c   1.000
_cell.angle_alpha   90.00
_cell.angle_beta   90.00
_cell.angle_gamma   90.00
#
_symmetry.space_group_name_H-M   'P 1'
#
loop_
_entity.id
_entity.type
_entity.pdbx_description
1 polymer ?
#
loop_
_entity_poly.entity_id
_entity_poly.type
_entity_poly.pdbx_seq_one_letter_code
_entity_poly.pdbx_strand_id
1 'polypeptide(L)'
;MEPRFRGAAAIIVRSFARIHEANLKKQGVLALTFAEPEVYDVIGEDDRISILGLEDLQPGKPVECLLTKPDGTSLTFLGNQTMSPEHIEWFRAGSALNIIRARTA
;
A
#
# COMPACT_ATOMS: atom_id res chain seq x y z
N MET A 1 8.70 -11.30 -3.14
CA MET A 1 9.12 -11.44 -1.72
C MET A 1 10.18 -10.41 -1.35
N GLU A 2 11.15 -10.15 -2.22
CA GLU A 2 12.27 -9.25 -1.94
C GLU A 2 11.91 -7.84 -1.43
N PRO A 3 10.89 -7.13 -1.96
CA PRO A 3 10.58 -5.78 -1.45
C PRO A 3 10.26 -5.81 0.05
N ARG A 4 9.43 -6.76 0.49
CA ARG A 4 9.05 -6.91 1.90
C ARG A 4 10.25 -7.27 2.77
N PHE A 5 11.14 -8.13 2.28
CA PHE A 5 12.37 -8.52 2.96
C PHE A 5 13.33 -7.33 3.14
N ARG A 6 13.36 -6.42 2.16
CA ARG A 6 14.15 -5.16 2.21
C ARG A 6 13.45 -4.04 3.00
N GLY A 7 12.31 -4.31 3.62
CA GLY A 7 11.59 -3.33 4.46
C GLY A 7 10.56 -2.46 3.74
N ALA A 8 10.25 -2.72 2.47
CA ALA A 8 9.17 -2.00 1.78
C ALA A 8 7.81 -2.31 2.44
N ALA A 9 7.13 -1.27 2.91
CA ALA A 9 5.82 -1.36 3.54
C ALA A 9 4.67 -1.18 2.52
N ALA A 10 4.88 -0.34 1.52
CA ALA A 10 3.90 -0.04 0.48
C ALA A 10 4.58 0.12 -0.89
N ILE A 11 3.81 -0.10 -1.94
CA ILE A 11 4.17 0.19 -3.32
C ILE A 11 3.01 0.97 -3.93
N ILE A 12 3.31 2.16 -4.46
CA ILE A 12 2.34 3.08 -5.06
C ILE A 12 2.73 3.27 -6.53
N VAL A 13 1.81 2.99 -7.44
CA VAL A 13 2.08 3.02 -8.90
C VAL A 13 0.90 3.60 -9.67
N ARG A 14 1.08 3.87 -10.96
CA ARG A 14 -0.05 4.21 -11.85
C ARG A 14 -0.94 2.98 -12.12
N SER A 15 -0.33 1.82 -12.30
CA SER A 15 -1.04 0.56 -12.52
C SER A 15 -0.17 -0.65 -12.15
N PHE A 16 -0.82 -1.79 -11.88
CA PHE A 16 -0.16 -3.06 -11.61
C PHE A 16 -0.44 -4.10 -12.70
N ALA A 17 0.54 -4.98 -12.93
CA ALA A 17 0.25 -6.28 -13.51
C ALA A 17 -0.46 -7.18 -12.49
N ARG A 18 -1.51 -7.89 -12.92
CA ARG A 18 -2.40 -8.69 -12.06
C ARG A 18 -1.67 -9.64 -11.09
N ILE A 19 -0.71 -10.41 -11.59
CA ILE A 19 0.01 -11.41 -10.78
C ILE A 19 0.91 -10.73 -9.75
N HIS A 20 1.53 -9.60 -10.12
CA HIS A 20 2.40 -8.87 -9.20
C HIS A 20 1.61 -8.28 -8.04
N GLU A 21 0.47 -7.65 -8.31
CA GLU A 21 -0.42 -7.11 -7.29
C GLU A 21 -0.88 -8.18 -6.28
N ALA A 22 -1.31 -9.34 -6.78
CA ALA A 22 -1.73 -10.45 -5.93
C ALA A 22 -0.59 -10.95 -5.03
N ASN A 23 0.64 -10.99 -5.54
CA ASN A 23 1.81 -11.41 -4.77
C ASN A 23 2.15 -10.39 -3.67
N LEU A 24 2.03 -9.09 -3.91
CA LEU A 24 2.27 -8.06 -2.89
C LEU A 24 1.29 -8.21 -1.72
N LYS A 25 0.00 -8.38 -2.01
CA LYS A 25 -1.06 -8.60 -1.01
C LYS A 25 -0.76 -9.84 -0.16
N LYS A 26 -0.38 -10.97 -0.78
CA LYS A 26 0.01 -12.20 -0.06
C LYS A 26 1.18 -12.00 0.89
N GLN A 27 2.09 -11.07 0.58
CA GLN A 27 3.28 -10.77 1.38
C GLN A 27 3.07 -9.62 2.38
N GLY A 28 1.82 -9.16 2.57
CA GLY A 28 1.50 -8.07 3.49
C GLY A 28 2.11 -6.73 3.09
N VAL A 29 2.36 -6.50 1.79
CA VAL A 29 2.76 -5.20 1.25
C VAL A 29 1.52 -4.47 0.76
N LEU A 30 1.36 -3.21 1.14
CA LEU A 30 0.24 -2.39 0.70
C LEU A 30 0.43 -2.00 -0.77
N ALA A 31 -0.41 -2.54 -1.64
CA ALA A 31 -0.40 -2.23 -3.07
C ALA A 31 -1.46 -1.15 -3.37
N LEU A 32 -1.01 0.05 -3.73
CA LEU A 32 -1.86 1.19 -4.04
C LEU A 32 -1.66 1.64 -5.49
N THR A 33 -2.74 2.08 -6.13
CA THR A 33 -2.65 2.86 -7.37
C THR A 33 -3.06 4.30 -7.13
N PHE A 34 -2.42 5.27 -7.79
CA PHE A 34 -2.90 6.65 -7.71
C PHE A 34 -4.34 6.76 -8.21
N ALA A 35 -5.20 7.48 -7.49
CA ALA A 35 -6.53 7.84 -7.99
C ALA A 35 -6.43 8.82 -9.17
N GLU A 36 -5.47 9.74 -9.07
CA GLU A 36 -5.08 10.68 -10.13
C GLU A 36 -3.63 10.35 -10.54
N PRO A 37 -3.41 9.64 -11.67
CA PRO A 37 -2.08 9.19 -12.08
C PRO A 37 -1.03 10.31 -12.16
N GLU A 38 -1.43 11.53 -12.47
CA GLU A 38 -0.61 12.74 -12.62
C GLU A 38 0.14 13.11 -11.33
N VAL A 39 -0.36 12.67 -10.16
CA VAL A 39 0.33 12.83 -8.87
C VAL A 39 1.73 12.23 -8.91
N TYR A 40 1.94 11.15 -9.68
CA TYR A 40 3.25 10.54 -9.84
C TYR A 40 4.29 11.53 -10.38
N ASP A 41 3.91 12.43 -11.28
CA ASP A 41 4.84 13.34 -11.96
C ASP A 41 5.38 14.44 -11.04
N VAL A 42 4.70 14.69 -9.92
CA VAL A 42 5.14 15.68 -8.94
C VAL A 42 5.92 15.07 -7.79
N ILE A 43 6.06 13.74 -7.68
CA ILE A 43 6.81 13.10 -6.58
C ILE A 43 8.31 13.12 -6.88
N GLY A 44 9.10 13.69 -5.98
CA GLY A 44 10.56 13.70 -6.01
C GLY A 44 11.18 12.61 -5.13
N GLU A 45 12.46 12.34 -5.34
CA GLU A 45 13.20 11.26 -4.66
C GLU A 45 13.32 11.48 -3.13
N ASP A 46 13.46 12.73 -2.69
CA ASP A 46 13.60 13.11 -1.28
C ASP A 46 12.27 13.37 -0.57
N ASP A 47 11.14 13.22 -1.28
CA ASP A 47 9.83 13.43 -0.70
C ASP A 47 9.47 12.32 0.30
N ARG A 48 8.67 12.67 1.30
CA ARG A 48 8.12 11.71 2.26
C ARG A 48 6.64 11.52 2.04
N ILE A 49 6.20 10.26 1.95
CA ILE A 49 4.79 9.90 1.84
C ILE A 49 4.33 9.28 3.16
N SER A 50 3.32 9.88 3.78
CA SER A 50 2.60 9.29 4.90
C SER A 50 1.30 8.67 4.38
N ILE A 51 1.03 7.41 4.74
CA ILE A 51 -0.21 6.71 4.40
C ILE A 51 -1.10 6.71 5.64
N LEU A 52 -2.25 7.36 5.56
CA LEU A 52 -3.10 7.69 6.70
C LEU A 52 -4.31 6.76 6.79
N GLY A 53 -4.92 6.67 7.98
CA GLY A 53 -6.20 5.97 8.17
C GLY A 53 -6.15 4.45 7.92
N LEU A 54 -4.99 3.81 8.09
CA LEU A 54 -4.84 2.36 7.89
C LEU A 54 -5.61 1.50 8.91
N GLU A 55 -6.00 2.07 10.05
CA GLU A 55 -6.89 1.40 11.01
C GLU A 55 -8.27 1.10 10.41
N ASP A 56 -8.78 2.03 9.60
CA ASP A 56 -10.09 1.99 8.92
C ASP A 56 -10.02 1.40 7.50
N LEU A 57 -8.95 0.66 7.20
CA LEU A 57 -8.78 0.03 5.89
C LEU A 57 -9.93 -0.94 5.62
N GLN A 58 -10.68 -0.69 4.55
CA GLN A 58 -11.85 -1.47 4.15
C GLN A 58 -11.90 -1.64 2.62
N PRO A 59 -12.50 -2.72 2.11
CA PRO A 59 -12.59 -2.95 0.66
C PRO A 59 -13.22 -1.78 -0.09
N GLY A 60 -12.65 -1.40 -1.23
CA GLY A 60 -13.18 -0.36 -2.11
C GLY A 60 -13.07 1.08 -1.59
N LYS A 61 -12.61 1.31 -0.36
CA LYS A 61 -12.31 2.66 0.15
C LYS A 61 -10.87 3.05 -0.23
N PRO A 62 -10.68 4.20 -0.92
CA PRO A 62 -9.35 4.76 -1.14
C PRO A 62 -8.66 5.11 0.19
N VAL A 63 -7.33 5.10 0.17
CA VAL A 63 -6.48 5.42 1.31
C VAL A 63 -5.92 6.83 1.10
N GLU A 64 -6.02 7.68 2.11
CA GLU A 64 -5.44 9.02 2.06
C GLU A 64 -3.92 8.97 2.25
N CYS A 65 -3.21 9.71 1.40
CA CYS A 65 -1.76 9.84 1.45
C CYS A 65 -1.38 11.32 1.51
N LEU A 66 -0.36 11.64 2.30
CA LEU A 66 0.22 12.97 2.41
C LEU A 66 1.65 12.94 1.86
N LEU A 67 1.88 13.63 0.75
CA LEU A 67 3.22 13.91 0.25
C LEU A 67 3.76 15.15 0.95
N THR A 68 4.95 15.04 1.54
CA THR A 68 5.68 16.13 2.17
C THR A 68 6.99 16.35 1.43
N LYS A 69 7.18 17.57 0.93
CA LYS A 69 8.36 18.02 0.22
C LYS A 69 9.50 18.38 1.20
N PRO A 70 10.76 18.40 0.75
CA PRO A 70 11.89 18.86 1.56
C PRO A 70 11.76 20.31 2.06
N ASP A 71 11.05 21.17 1.32
CA ASP A 71 10.78 22.57 1.69
C ASP A 71 9.65 22.72 2.71
N GLY A 72 9.02 21.62 3.13
CA GLY A 72 7.90 21.58 4.07
C GLY A 72 6.53 21.78 3.43
N THR A 73 6.44 22.04 2.12
CA THR A 73 5.15 22.05 1.43
C THR A 73 4.58 20.63 1.35
N SER A 74 3.26 20.54 1.27
CA SER A 74 2.59 19.24 1.26
C SER A 74 1.37 19.23 0.35
N LEU A 75 1.09 18.07 -0.24
CA LEU A 75 -0.16 17.83 -0.96
C LEU A 75 -0.75 16.49 -0.54
N THR A 76 -2.07 16.43 -0.45
CA THR A 76 -2.79 15.18 -0.21
C THR A 76 -3.22 14.54 -1.52
N PHE A 77 -3.21 13.22 -1.58
CA PHE A 77 -3.72 12.45 -2.70
C PHE A 77 -4.35 11.15 -2.23
N LEU A 78 -5.17 10.56 -3.09
CA LEU A 78 -5.84 9.29 -2.80
C LEU A 78 -5.13 8.11 -3.51
N GLY A 79 -4.92 7.05 -2.75
CA GLY A 79 -4.45 5.75 -3.23
C GLY A 79 -5.60 4.74 -3.28
N ASN A 80 -5.94 4.26 -4.48
CA ASN A 80 -6.90 3.19 -4.68
C ASN A 80 -6.30 1.82 -4.36
N GLN A 81 -7.14 0.88 -3.95
CA GLN A 81 -6.75 -0.49 -3.64
C GLN A 81 -7.88 -1.48 -3.99
N THR A 82 -7.51 -2.73 -4.25
CA THR A 82 -8.46 -3.82 -4.62
C THR A 82 -8.37 -5.03 -3.68
N MET A 83 -8.10 -4.78 -2.40
CA MET A 83 -8.07 -5.77 -1.34
C MET A 83 -9.48 -6.18 -0.92
N SER A 84 -9.71 -7.49 -0.83
CA SER A 84 -10.88 -8.09 -0.20
C SER A 84 -10.71 -8.05 1.34
N PRO A 85 -11.75 -8.39 2.12
CA PRO A 85 -11.61 -8.56 3.57
C PRO A 85 -10.46 -9.51 3.96
N GLU A 86 -10.33 -10.63 3.24
CA GLU A 86 -9.24 -11.60 3.47
C GLU A 86 -7.86 -11.00 3.20
N HIS A 87 -7.70 -10.22 2.11
CA HIS A 87 -6.43 -9.54 1.83
C HIS A 87 -6.06 -8.54 2.93
N ILE A 88 -7.04 -7.87 3.54
CA ILE A 88 -6.83 -6.94 4.65
C ILE A 88 -6.40 -7.69 5.91
N GLU A 89 -6.97 -8.86 6.19
CA GLU A 89 -6.50 -9.74 7.28
C GLU A 89 -5.03 -10.15 7.08
N TRP A 90 -4.63 -10.52 5.86
CA TRP A 90 -3.24 -10.85 5.54
C TRP A 90 -2.30 -9.66 5.78
N PHE A 91 -2.72 -8.46 5.37
CA PHE A 91 -1.96 -7.24 5.61
C PHE A 91 -1.77 -6.98 7.12
N ARG A 92 -2.85 -7.05 7.90
CA ARG A 92 -2.81 -6.86 9.37
C ARG A 92 -1.94 -7.90 10.07
N ALA A 93 -1.96 -9.15 9.60
CA ALA A 93 -1.11 -10.22 10.11
C ALA A 93 0.34 -10.16 9.58
N GLY A 94 0.64 -9.28 8.62
CA GLY A 94 1.94 -9.12 7.97
C GLY A 94 2.22 -10.08 6.81
N SER A 95 1.43 -11.14 6.63
CA SER A 95 1.38 -11.97 5.41
C SER A 95 0.24 -12.99 5.46
N ALA A 96 -0.10 -13.59 4.33
CA ALA A 96 -1.02 -14.72 4.27
C ALA A 96 -0.50 -15.94 5.06
N LEU A 97 0.82 -16.18 5.04
CA LEU A 97 1.44 -17.29 5.78
C LEU A 97 1.32 -17.15 7.30
N ASN A 98 1.32 -15.92 7.81
CA ASN A 98 1.13 -15.66 9.24
C ASN A 98 -0.28 -16.06 9.71
N ILE A 99 -1.31 -15.83 8.88
CA ILE A 99 -2.67 -16.29 9.14
C ILE A 99 -2.73 -17.82 9.15
N ILE A 100 -2.12 -18.49 8.16
CA ILE A 100 -2.11 -19.96 8.09
C ILE A 100 -1.43 -20.54 9.34
N ARG A 101 -0.25 -20.02 9.71
CA ARG A 101 0.46 -20.44 10.92
C ARG A 101 -0.40 -20.26 12.18
N ALA A 102 -1.14 -19.17 12.30
CA ALA A 102 -2.01 -18.91 13.46
C ALA A 102 -3.25 -19.81 13.51
N ARG A 103 -3.72 -20.34 12.38
CA ARG A 103 -4.88 -21.25 12.31
C ARG A 103 -4.53 -22.72 12.52
N THR A 104 -3.26 -23.10 12.37
CA THR A 104 -2.77 -24.49 12.49
C THR A 104 -2.00 -24.73 13.79
N ALA A 105 -1.66 -23.67 14.53
CA ALA A 105 -1.14 -23.77 15.89
C ALA A 105 -2.27 -23.95 16.90
#